data_AF-A0A1I8MV38-F1
#
_entry.id   AF-A0A1I8MV38-F1
#
_cell.length_a   1.000
_cell.length_b   1.000
_cell.length_c   1.000
_cell.angle_alpha   90.00
_cell.angle_beta   90.00
_cell.angle_gamma   90.00
#
_symmetry.space_group_name_H-M   'P 1'
#
loop_
_entity.id
_entity.type
_entity.pdbx_description
1 polymer ?
#
loop_
_entity_poly.entity_id
_entity_poly.type
_entity_poly.pdbx_seq_one_letter_code
_entity_poly.pdbx_strand_id
1 'polypeptide(L)'
;MNKIFGVIILEALADDPHDWYPKNPVAVHEKCREENPLTEESRNDLEKGIIHAHPDLIAFFLCTAKSMNFYTTQNGFDANRLIYALEKMDLLHNRNAVEECVKKNKDVSPEETKVFNVAKCIEDENVSGEKH
;
A
#
# COMPACT_ATOMS: atom_id res chain seq x y z
N MET A 1 -15.93 -52.81 -19.60
CA MET A 1 -16.07 -52.31 -18.22
C MET A 1 -15.26 -51.03 -18.10
N ASN A 2 -15.89 -49.86 -18.17
CA ASN A 2 -15.23 -48.57 -18.03
C ASN A 2 -15.59 -47.99 -16.66
N LYS A 3 -14.65 -47.93 -15.71
CA LYS A 3 -14.80 -47.13 -14.48
C LYS A 3 -13.44 -46.71 -13.90
N ILE A 4 -12.79 -45.73 -14.53
CA ILE A 4 -11.84 -44.78 -13.90
C ILE A 4 -12.00 -43.52 -14.78
N PHE A 5 -12.41 -42.36 -14.30
CA PHE A 5 -11.61 -41.43 -13.50
C PHE A 5 -12.54 -40.52 -12.71
N GLY A 6 -12.35 -40.49 -11.39
CA GLY A 6 -12.73 -39.34 -10.58
C GLY A 6 -11.76 -38.20 -10.88
N VAL A 7 -12.30 -37.03 -11.16
CA VAL A 7 -11.55 -35.77 -11.12
C VAL A 7 -12.20 -34.94 -10.04
N ILE A 8 -11.57 -34.92 -8.86
CA ILE A 8 -11.85 -33.92 -7.84
C ILE A 8 -11.14 -32.66 -8.32
N ILE A 9 -11.90 -31.71 -8.85
CA ILE A 9 -11.40 -30.36 -9.13
C ILE A 9 -11.30 -29.67 -7.76
N LEU A 10 -10.09 -29.57 -7.23
CA LEU A 10 -9.80 -28.64 -6.13
C LEU A 10 -9.84 -27.24 -6.74
N GLU A 11 -10.85 -26.45 -6.39
CA GLU A 11 -10.88 -25.02 -6.68
C GLU A 11 -9.70 -24.37 -5.95
N ALA A 12 -8.66 -24.02 -6.71
CA ALA A 12 -7.58 -23.20 -6.20
C ALA A 12 -8.18 -21.83 -5.87
N LEU A 13 -8.20 -21.47 -4.58
CA LEU A 13 -8.30 -20.08 -4.18
C LEU A 13 -7.23 -19.34 -4.98
N ALA A 14 -7.63 -18.37 -5.80
CA ALA A 14 -6.72 -17.64 -6.66
C ALA A 14 -5.74 -16.85 -5.78
N ASP A 15 -4.61 -17.48 -5.46
CA ASP A 15 -3.46 -16.80 -4.87
C ASP A 15 -3.06 -15.66 -5.83
N ASP A 16 -2.67 -14.52 -5.26
CA ASP A 16 -2.08 -13.43 -6.06
C ASP A 16 -0.86 -14.00 -6.82
N PRO A 17 -0.69 -13.70 -8.12
CA PRO A 17 0.43 -14.23 -8.90
C PRO A 17 1.79 -13.81 -8.35
N HIS A 18 1.83 -12.81 -7.48
CA HIS A 18 3.04 -12.36 -6.81
C HIS A 18 3.19 -12.98 -5.41
N ASP A 19 4.25 -13.76 -5.24
CA ASP A 19 4.65 -14.40 -3.98
C ASP A 19 4.89 -13.40 -2.82
N TRP A 20 5.24 -12.16 -3.15
CA TRP A 20 5.48 -11.10 -2.18
C TRP A 20 4.20 -10.41 -1.69
N TYR A 21 3.11 -10.43 -2.46
CA TYR A 21 1.89 -9.71 -2.10
C TYR A 21 1.12 -10.49 -1.02
N PRO A 22 0.59 -9.84 0.04
CA PRO A 22 -0.10 -10.57 1.08
C PRO A 22 -1.32 -11.33 0.55
N LYS A 23 -1.50 -12.58 1.01
CA LYS A 23 -2.69 -13.39 0.68
C LYS A 23 -4.00 -12.75 1.17
N ASN A 24 -3.92 -11.95 2.23
CA ASN A 24 -5.05 -11.21 2.78
C ASN A 24 -4.63 -9.76 3.08
N PRO A 25 -4.62 -8.88 2.06
CA PRO A 25 -4.22 -7.48 2.23
C PRO A 25 -5.20 -6.71 3.12
N VAL A 26 -6.47 -7.12 3.16
CA VAL A 26 -7.48 -6.54 4.06
C VAL A 26 -7.09 -6.80 5.52
N ALA A 27 -6.78 -8.04 5.89
CA ALA A 27 -6.36 -8.37 7.26
C ALA A 27 -5.05 -7.66 7.65
N VAL A 28 -4.13 -7.43 6.69
CA VAL A 28 -2.94 -6.61 6.92
C VAL A 28 -3.30 -5.18 7.30
N HIS A 29 -4.20 -4.56 6.53
CA HIS A 29 -4.64 -3.19 6.77
C HIS A 29 -5.40 -3.05 8.09
N GLU A 30 -6.28 -3.99 8.40
CA GLU A 30 -7.01 -4.05 9.68
C GLU A 30 -6.05 -4.16 10.86
N LYS A 31 -5.07 -5.07 10.78
CA LYS A 31 -4.04 -5.22 11.79
C LYS A 31 -3.25 -3.92 12.01
N CYS A 32 -2.82 -3.25 10.93
CA CYS A 32 -2.09 -1.99 11.06
C CYS A 32 -2.91 -0.88 11.70
N ARG A 33 -4.22 -0.85 11.44
CA ARG A 33 -5.16 0.08 12.07
C ARG A 33 -5.40 -0.24 13.55
N GLU A 34 -5.42 -1.52 13.92
CA GLU A 34 -5.55 -1.95 15.32
C GLU A 34 -4.28 -1.64 16.14
N GLU A 35 -3.10 -1.88 15.57
CA GLU A 35 -1.81 -1.61 16.22
C GLU A 35 -1.50 -0.10 16.28
N ASN A 36 -2.01 0.68 15.33
CA ASN A 36 -1.78 2.12 15.21
C ASN A 36 -3.14 2.83 15.05
N PRO A 37 -3.95 2.92 16.12
CA PRO A 37 -5.27 3.50 16.05
C PRO A 37 -5.20 4.97 15.66
N LEU A 38 -5.80 5.30 14.52
CA LEU A 38 -5.91 6.67 14.05
C LEU A 38 -6.87 7.46 14.95
N THR A 39 -6.52 8.70 15.24
CA THR A 39 -7.41 9.70 15.84
C THR A 39 -8.61 9.96 14.92
N GLU A 40 -9.67 10.54 15.49
CA GLU A 40 -10.83 10.94 14.68
C GLU A 40 -10.45 11.95 13.60
N GLU A 41 -9.56 12.89 13.91
CA GLU A 41 -9.03 13.86 12.96
C GLU A 41 -8.28 13.17 11.81
N SER A 42 -7.32 12.28 12.10
CA SER A 42 -6.56 11.57 11.07
C SER A 42 -7.42 10.66 10.20
N ARG A 43 -8.48 10.05 10.74
CA ARG A 43 -9.46 9.31 9.91
C ARG A 43 -10.25 10.22 9.00
N ASN A 44 -10.82 11.29 9.54
CA ASN A 44 -11.65 12.23 8.79
C ASN A 44 -10.85 12.93 7.68
N ASP A 45 -9.56 13.16 7.89
CA ASP A 45 -8.67 13.75 6.91
C ASP A 45 -8.29 12.74 5.81
N LEU A 46 -7.96 11.50 6.17
CA LEU A 46 -7.73 10.44 5.19
C LEU A 46 -8.94 10.22 4.27
N GLU A 47 -10.15 10.22 4.82
CA GLU A 47 -11.39 10.09 4.04
C GLU A 47 -11.59 11.23 3.02
N LYS A 48 -10.90 12.36 3.22
CA LYS A 48 -10.93 13.54 2.34
C LYS A 48 -9.70 13.64 1.43
N GLY A 49 -8.80 12.65 1.43
CA GLY A 49 -7.52 12.74 0.70
C GLY A 49 -6.54 13.73 1.33
N ILE A 50 -6.69 14.04 2.63
CA ILE A 50 -5.79 14.95 3.33
C ILE A 50 -4.78 14.13 4.13
N ILE A 51 -3.52 14.19 3.70
CA ILE A 51 -2.39 13.60 4.45
C ILE A 51 -1.69 14.70 5.25
N HIS A 52 -1.96 14.74 6.57
CA HIS A 52 -1.30 15.62 7.52
C HIS A 52 -0.23 14.89 8.35
N ALA A 53 0.77 15.62 8.84
CA ALA A 53 1.84 15.02 9.64
C ALA A 53 1.37 14.80 11.09
N HIS A 54 0.90 13.59 11.41
CA HIS A 54 0.58 13.18 12.78
C HIS A 54 1.17 11.79 13.10
N PRO A 55 1.63 11.52 14.34
CA PRO A 55 2.35 10.30 14.67
C PRO A 55 1.60 8.99 14.40
N ASP A 56 0.28 8.96 14.62
CA ASP A 56 -0.56 7.78 14.36
C ASP A 56 -0.60 7.41 12.88
N LEU A 57 -0.70 8.41 11.99
CA LEU A 57 -0.82 8.25 10.56
C LEU A 57 0.51 7.81 9.95
N ILE A 58 1.61 8.40 10.45
CA ILE A 58 2.96 8.00 10.09
C ILE A 58 3.21 6.54 10.48
N ALA A 59 2.83 6.15 11.70
CA ALA A 59 2.97 4.78 12.19
C ALA A 59 2.11 3.79 11.39
N PHE A 60 0.86 4.18 11.10
CA PHE A 60 -0.06 3.41 10.26
C PHE A 60 0.46 3.20 8.84
N PHE A 61 0.98 4.24 8.18
CA PHE A 61 1.57 4.12 6.85
C PHE A 61 2.84 3.27 6.86
N LEU A 62 3.71 3.43 7.86
CA LEU A 62 4.91 2.60 7.98
C LEU A 62 4.56 1.13 8.19
N CYS A 63 3.57 0.84 9.06
CA CYS A 63 3.07 -0.52 9.27
C CYS A 63 2.52 -1.11 7.97
N THR A 64 1.67 -0.36 7.27
CA THR A 64 1.05 -0.80 6.02
C THR A 64 2.12 -1.08 4.97
N ALA A 65 3.10 -0.17 4.83
CA ALA A 65 4.14 -0.30 3.82
C ALA A 65 5.03 -1.53 4.00
N LYS A 66 5.42 -1.82 5.26
CA LYS A 66 6.19 -3.01 5.60
C LYS A 66 5.36 -4.28 5.43
N SER A 67 4.13 -4.28 5.95
CA SER A 67 3.27 -5.48 5.96
C SER A 67 2.75 -5.86 4.57
N MET A 68 2.62 -4.89 3.68
CA MET A 68 2.29 -5.09 2.27
C MET A 68 3.51 -5.42 1.39
N ASN A 69 4.71 -5.51 1.99
CA ASN A 69 5.97 -5.88 1.34
C ASN A 69 6.40 -4.99 0.16
N PHE A 70 5.93 -3.73 0.11
CA PHE A 70 6.43 -2.72 -0.83
C PHE A 70 7.45 -1.76 -0.19
N TYR A 71 7.77 -1.93 1.09
CA TYR A 71 8.82 -1.22 1.80
C TYR A 71 9.66 -2.15 2.69
N THR A 72 10.97 -1.96 2.72
CA THR A 72 11.88 -2.57 3.71
C THR A 72 12.85 -1.55 4.27
N THR A 73 13.32 -1.73 5.50
CA THR A 73 14.30 -0.81 6.12
C THR A 73 15.62 -0.77 5.35
N GLN A 74 16.01 -1.87 4.70
CA GLN A 74 17.27 -1.98 3.96
C GLN A 74 17.19 -1.31 2.58
N ASN A 75 16.10 -1.51 1.84
CA ASN A 75 16.01 -1.08 0.43
C ASN A 75 15.07 0.12 0.23
N GLY A 76 14.32 0.54 1.26
CA GLY A 76 13.26 1.53 1.11
C GLY A 76 12.07 0.98 0.31
N PHE A 77 11.44 1.86 -0.46
CA PHE A 77 10.31 1.51 -1.33
C PHE A 77 10.74 0.74 -2.57
N ASP A 78 10.00 -0.32 -2.89
CA ASP A 78 9.95 -0.90 -4.22
C ASP A 78 8.78 -0.24 -4.98
N ALA A 79 9.11 0.63 -5.93
CA ALA A 79 8.10 1.40 -6.67
C ALA A 79 7.13 0.49 -7.43
N ASN A 80 7.61 -0.61 -8.03
CA ASN A 80 6.75 -1.51 -8.79
C ASN A 80 5.73 -2.22 -7.88
N ARG A 81 6.17 -2.62 -6.70
CA ARG A 81 5.28 -3.24 -5.69
C ARG A 81 4.28 -2.24 -5.13
N LEU A 82 4.70 -1.00 -4.88
CA LEU A 82 3.79 0.06 -4.42
C LEU A 82 2.72 0.35 -5.48
N ILE A 83 3.11 0.48 -6.74
CA ILE A 83 2.16 0.69 -7.85
C ILE A 83 1.17 -0.47 -7.95
N TYR A 84 1.65 -1.72 -7.88
CA TYR A 84 0.79 -2.89 -7.90
C TYR A 84 -0.21 -2.88 -6.73
N ALA A 85 0.25 -2.56 -5.52
CA ALA A 85 -0.63 -2.47 -4.35
C ALA A 85 -1.70 -1.38 -4.53
N LEU A 86 -1.32 -0.19 -5.00
CA LEU A 86 -2.27 0.90 -5.28
C LEU A 86 -3.29 0.51 -6.35
N GLU A 87 -2.88 -0.19 -7.40
CA GLU A 87 -3.79 -0.73 -8.43
C GLU A 87 -4.80 -1.73 -7.85
N LYS A 88 -4.35 -2.63 -6.96
CA LYS A 88 -5.23 -3.57 -6.28
C LYS A 88 -6.21 -2.93 -5.30
N MET A 89 -5.86 -1.77 -4.76
CA MET A 89 -6.71 -1.00 -3.85
C MET A 89 -7.61 0.01 -4.57
N ASP A 90 -7.53 0.12 -5.90
CA ASP A 90 -8.20 1.14 -6.71
C ASP A 90 -7.81 2.58 -6.31
N LEU A 91 -6.54 2.77 -5.92
CA LEU A 91 -5.94 4.04 -5.49
C LEU A 91 -4.84 4.54 -6.44
N LEU A 92 -4.61 3.83 -7.55
CA LEU A 92 -3.60 4.23 -8.53
C LEU A 92 -4.19 5.20 -9.55
N HIS A 93 -3.84 6.48 -9.44
CA HIS A 93 -4.26 7.49 -10.43
C HIS A 93 -3.19 7.74 -11.50
N ASN A 94 -1.92 7.83 -11.09
CA ASN A 94 -0.82 8.13 -12.00
C ASN A 94 0.44 7.33 -11.63
N ARG A 95 0.78 6.35 -12.47
CA ARG A 95 1.98 5.51 -12.31
C ARG A 95 3.27 6.32 -12.23
N ASN A 96 3.44 7.32 -13.10
CA ASN A 96 4.66 8.12 -13.16
C ASN A 96 4.83 8.95 -11.89
N ALA A 97 3.72 9.48 -11.36
CA ALA A 97 3.74 10.21 -10.09
C ALA A 97 4.27 9.34 -8.93
N VAL A 98 3.85 8.07 -8.85
CA VAL A 98 4.35 7.14 -7.83
C VAL A 98 5.86 6.92 -7.97
N GLU A 99 6.35 6.67 -9.18
CA GLU A 99 7.79 6.48 -9.44
C GLU A 99 8.60 7.72 -9.08
N GLU A 100 8.12 8.92 -9.44
CA GLU A 100 8.77 10.19 -9.13
C GLU A 100 8.78 10.47 -7.62
N CYS A 101 7.66 10.23 -6.92
CA CYS A 101 7.56 10.40 -5.48
C CYS A 101 8.51 9.47 -4.72
N VAL A 102 8.61 8.21 -5.12
CA VAL A 102 9.58 7.26 -4.55
C VAL A 102 11.01 7.73 -4.83
N LYS A 103 11.33 8.12 -6.07
CA LYS A 103 12.66 8.58 -6.47
C LYS A 103 13.08 9.85 -5.72
N LYS A 104 12.19 10.83 -5.57
CA LYS A 104 12.43 12.10 -4.88
C LYS A 104 12.78 11.91 -3.40
N ASN A 105 12.21 10.88 -2.78
CA ASN A 105 12.37 10.61 -1.34
C ASN A 105 13.33 9.46 -1.03
N LYS A 106 14.05 8.93 -2.02
CA LYS A 106 14.88 7.72 -1.86
C LYS A 106 15.94 7.83 -0.74
N ASP A 107 16.52 9.00 -0.54
CA ASP A 107 17.63 9.26 0.40
C ASP A 107 17.14 9.87 1.73
N VAL A 108 15.82 10.04 1.91
CA VAL A 108 15.25 10.63 3.13
C VAL A 108 15.46 9.68 4.31
N SER A 109 15.84 10.24 5.46
CA SER A 109 15.90 9.54 6.74
C SER A 109 15.30 10.44 7.83
N PRO A 110 14.64 9.91 8.85
CA PRO A 110 14.44 8.47 9.14
C PRO A 110 13.34 7.81 8.29
N GLU A 111 13.11 6.50 8.45
CA GLU A 111 12.19 5.73 7.60
C GLU A 111 10.74 6.23 7.67
N GLU A 112 10.32 6.67 8.85
CA GLU A 112 9.03 7.28 9.14
C GLU A 112 8.79 8.49 8.25
N THR A 113 9.79 9.39 8.16
CA THR A 113 9.74 10.58 7.31
C THR A 113 9.73 10.21 5.83
N LYS A 114 10.49 9.19 5.42
CA LYS A 114 10.48 8.70 4.04
C LYS A 114 9.10 8.19 3.63
N VAL A 115 8.52 7.31 4.45
CA VAL A 115 7.20 6.73 4.17
C VAL A 115 6.12 7.80 4.12
N PHE A 116 6.10 8.69 5.10
CA PHE A 116 5.17 9.81 5.13
C PHE A 116 5.30 10.70 3.88
N ASN A 117 6.52 11.09 3.52
CA ASN A 117 6.74 11.98 2.37
C ASN A 117 6.34 11.34 1.05
N VAL A 118 6.53 10.02 0.87
CA VAL A 118 6.08 9.32 -0.33
C VAL A 118 4.55 9.26 -0.38
N ALA A 119 3.88 8.88 0.71
CA ALA A 119 2.41 8.86 0.76
C ALA A 119 1.82 10.24 0.47
N LYS A 120 2.33 11.28 1.14
CA LYS A 120 1.91 12.66 0.91
C LYS A 120 2.15 13.12 -0.52
N CYS A 121 3.32 12.81 -1.09
CA CYS A 121 3.64 13.19 -2.47
C CYS A 121 2.66 12.56 -3.47
N ILE A 122 2.35 11.27 -3.33
CA ILE A 122 1.40 10.58 -4.22
C ILE A 122 0.03 11.24 -4.15
N GLU A 123 -0.45 11.56 -2.95
CA GLU A 123 -1.75 12.21 -2.77
C GLU A 123 -1.78 13.65 -3.31
N ASP A 124 -0.72 14.43 -3.08
CA ASP A 124 -0.60 15.79 -3.62
C ASP A 124 -0.61 15.76 -5.18
N GLU A 125 0.01 14.74 -5.79
CA GLU A 125 -0.02 14.53 -7.25
C GLU A 125 -1.41 14.08 -7.75
N ASN A 126 -2.13 13.23 -7.01
CA ASN A 126 -3.50 12.82 -7.32
C ASN A 126 -4.44 14.03 -7.40
N VAL A 127 -4.39 14.91 -6.39
CA VAL A 127 -5.20 16.15 -6.34
C VAL A 127 -4.83 17.12 -7.48
N SER A 128 -3.58 17.12 -7.92
CA SER A 128 -3.16 17.97 -9.04
C SER A 128 -3.63 17.44 -10.41
N GLY A 129 -3.82 16.12 -10.53
CA GLY A 129 -4.28 15.44 -11.75
C GLY A 129 -5.77 15.59 -12.06
N GLU A 130 -6.63 15.88 -11.08
CA GLU A 130 -8.08 16.06 -11.28
C GLU A 130 -8.47 17.43 -11.87
N LYS A 131 -7.51 18.32 -12.12
CA LYS A 131 -7.75 19.67 -12.67
C LYS A 131 -7.73 19.77 -14.20
N HIS A 132 -7.83 18.65 -14.92
CA HIS A 132 -7.83 18.63 -16.40
C HIS A 132 -9.03 17.89 -16.99
#